data_AF-A0A9D7Z4I0-F1
#
_entry.id   AF-A0A9D7Z4I0-F1
#
_cell.length_a   1.000
_cell.length_b   1.000
_cell.length_c   1.000
_cell.angle_alpha   90.00
_cell.angle_beta   90.00
_cell.angle_gamma   90.00
#
_symmetry.space_group_name_H-M   'P 1'
#
loop_
_entity.id
_entity.type
_entity.pdbx_description
1 polymer ?
#
loop_
_entity_poly.entity_id
_entity_poly.type
_entity_poly.pdbx_seq_one_letter_code
_entity_poly.pdbx_strand_id
1 'polypeptide(L)'
;EKRLESLQAMVGGHPYLVSLALYHLSRQEITLEMLLETASTPMGIYTQHLRELLNLLQKEPELMPAMQQVIASNEKVELDAIAAYKLESMGLVQLNGNQACVMCELYRLYFSQQLAK
;
A
#
# COMPACT_ATOMS: atom_id res chain seq x y z
N GLU A 1 -8.57 -7.77 20.35
CA GLU A 1 -7.16 -7.85 19.90
C GLU A 1 -7.07 -8.11 18.39
N LYS A 2 -7.55 -9.26 17.87
CA LYS A 2 -7.52 -9.61 16.43
C LYS A 2 -7.97 -8.52 15.43
N ARG A 3 -9.00 -7.74 15.76
CA ARG A 3 -9.51 -6.67 14.88
C ARG A 3 -8.52 -5.53 14.65
N LEU A 4 -7.77 -5.17 15.70
CA LEU A 4 -6.76 -4.11 15.60
C LEU A 4 -5.57 -4.60 14.77
N GLU A 5 -5.14 -5.85 15.00
CA GLU A 5 -4.08 -6.50 14.23
C GLU A 5 -4.40 -6.56 12.73
N SER A 6 -5.64 -6.89 12.35
CA SER A 6 -6.06 -6.91 10.94
C SER A 6 -5.98 -5.52 10.29
N LEU A 7 -6.41 -4.47 11.00
CA LEU A 7 -6.29 -3.10 10.50
C LEU A 7 -4.82 -2.68 10.39
N GLN A 8 -4.01 -3.00 11.41
CA GLN A 8 -2.59 -2.70 11.42
C GLN A 8 -1.84 -3.39 10.27
N ALA A 9 -2.15 -4.66 10.02
CA ALA A 9 -1.60 -5.42 8.88
C ALA A 9 -2.02 -4.80 7.54
N MET A 10 -3.27 -4.36 7.43
CA MET A 10 -3.79 -3.73 6.20
C MET A 10 -3.07 -2.41 5.88
N VAL A 11 -2.88 -1.52 6.86
CA VAL A 11 -2.38 -0.15 6.61
C VAL A 11 -0.92 0.10 7.02
N GLY A 12 -0.24 -0.88 7.62
CA GLY A 12 1.19 -0.83 7.98
C GLY A 12 1.56 0.30 8.95
N GLY A 13 0.60 0.86 9.68
CA GLY A 13 0.84 1.98 10.61
C GLY A 13 1.00 3.35 9.93
N HIS A 14 0.66 3.49 8.65
CA HIS A 14 0.72 4.77 7.94
C HIS A 14 -0.26 5.79 8.57
N PRO A 15 0.21 6.92 9.16
CA PRO A 15 -0.63 7.80 9.98
C PRO A 15 -1.88 8.30 9.24
N TYR A 16 -1.73 8.63 7.96
CA TYR A 16 -2.87 9.06 7.13
C TYR A 16 -3.91 7.96 6.92
N LEU A 17 -3.50 6.73 6.57
CA LEU A 17 -4.41 5.62 6.33
C LEU A 17 -5.13 5.21 7.62
N VAL A 18 -4.39 5.18 8.74
CA VAL A 18 -4.96 4.92 10.07
C VAL A 18 -5.99 6.00 10.43
N SER A 19 -5.65 7.28 10.22
CA SER A 19 -6.57 8.39 10.51
C SER A 19 -7.85 8.30 9.68
N LEU A 20 -7.73 7.95 8.39
CA LEU A 20 -8.87 7.79 7.50
C LEU A 20 -9.77 6.63 7.91
N ALA A 21 -9.19 5.48 8.27
CA ALA A 21 -9.93 4.35 8.84
C ALA A 21 -10.71 4.77 10.09
N LEU A 22 -10.02 5.37 11.06
CA LEU A 22 -10.62 5.76 12.33
C LEU A 22 -11.72 6.82 12.13
N TYR A 23 -11.54 7.74 11.19
CA TYR A 23 -12.54 8.75 10.84
C TYR A 23 -13.86 8.09 10.39
N HIS A 24 -13.82 7.19 9.40
CA HIS A 24 -15.03 6.53 8.89
C HIS A 24 -15.63 5.54 9.90
N LEU A 25 -14.80 4.82 10.65
CA LEU A 25 -15.24 3.87 11.69
C LEU A 25 -15.93 4.59 12.86
N SER A 26 -15.37 5.72 13.32
CA SER A 26 -15.94 6.49 14.45
C SER A 26 -17.31 7.07 14.12
N ARG A 27 -17.56 7.37 12.83
CA ARG A 27 -18.83 7.89 12.32
C ARG A 27 -19.83 6.79 11.95
N GLN A 28 -19.47 5.52 12.12
CA GLN A 28 -20.28 4.35 11.77
C GLN A 28 -20.72 4.34 10.29
N GLU A 29 -19.95 4.99 9.41
CA GLU A 29 -20.22 5.02 7.96
C GLU A 29 -19.90 3.68 7.30
N ILE A 30 -18.97 2.92 7.90
CA ILE A 30 -18.53 1.61 7.44
C ILE A 30 -18.18 0.75 8.66
N THR A 31 -18.34 -0.57 8.54
CA THR A 31 -17.83 -1.52 9.53
C THR A 31 -16.36 -1.82 9.28
N LEU A 32 -15.65 -2.34 10.28
CA LEU A 32 -14.26 -2.76 10.10
C LEU A 32 -14.16 -3.88 9.06
N GLU A 33 -15.11 -4.81 9.07
CA GLU A 33 -15.18 -5.92 8.12
C GLU A 33 -15.30 -5.41 6.68
N MET A 34 -16.24 -4.48 6.42
CA MET A 34 -16.40 -3.87 5.10
C MET A 34 -15.20 -3.02 4.69
N LEU A 35 -14.57 -2.32 5.64
CA LEU A 35 -13.35 -1.55 5.38
C LEU A 35 -12.23 -2.46 4.90
N LEU A 36 -11.99 -3.59 5.57
CA LEU A 36 -10.94 -4.54 5.20
C LEU A 36 -11.23 -5.21 3.86
N GLU A 37 -12.48 -5.58 3.60
CA GLU A 37 -12.91 -6.21 2.34
C GLU A 37 -12.77 -5.25 1.14
N THR A 38 -13.15 -3.98 1.34
CA THR A 38 -13.14 -2.98 0.26
C THR A 38 -11.83 -2.20 0.17
N ALA A 39 -10.88 -2.39 1.10
CA ALA A 39 -9.71 -1.53 1.29
C ALA A 39 -8.94 -1.25 -0.01
N SER A 40 -8.60 -2.32 -0.76
CA SER A 40 -7.85 -2.26 -2.01
C SER A 40 -8.73 -2.16 -3.25
N THR A 41 -10.03 -1.91 -3.09
CA THR A 41 -11.00 -1.86 -4.20
C THR A 41 -11.35 -0.42 -4.55
N PRO A 42 -11.89 -0.14 -5.76
CA PRO A 42 -12.37 1.18 -6.13
C PRO A 42 -13.54 1.72 -5.29
N MET A 43 -14.17 0.87 -4.48
CA MET A 43 -15.25 1.26 -3.55
C MET A 43 -14.75 1.55 -2.14
N GLY A 44 -13.46 1.28 -1.87
CA GLY A 44 -12.87 1.47 -0.56
C GLY A 44 -12.55 2.93 -0.25
N ILE A 45 -12.46 3.24 1.04
CA ILE A 45 -12.14 4.58 1.55
C ILE A 45 -10.75 5.08 1.09
N TYR A 46 -9.84 4.17 0.73
CA TYR A 46 -8.47 4.51 0.30
C TYR A 46 -8.34 4.77 -1.21
N THR A 47 -9.42 4.64 -1.99
CA THR A 47 -9.37 4.67 -3.46
C THR A 47 -8.67 5.90 -4.01
N GLN A 48 -8.97 7.08 -3.46
CA GLN A 48 -8.38 8.33 -3.93
C GLN A 48 -6.85 8.32 -3.77
N HIS A 49 -6.37 7.96 -2.58
CA HIS A 49 -4.95 7.85 -2.26
C HIS A 49 -4.23 6.83 -3.15
N LEU A 50 -4.84 5.66 -3.35
CA LEU A 50 -4.27 4.60 -4.18
C LEU A 50 -4.15 5.02 -5.65
N ARG A 51 -5.15 5.76 -6.17
CA ARG A 51 -5.11 6.29 -7.55
C ARG A 51 -4.05 7.38 -7.72
N GLU A 52 -3.87 8.24 -6.73
CA GLU A 52 -2.82 9.25 -6.75
C GLU A 52 -1.43 8.60 -6.81
N LEU A 53 -1.19 7.58 -5.97
CA LEU A 53 0.04 6.80 -6.02
C LEU A 53 0.23 6.08 -7.36
N LEU A 54 -0.83 5.47 -7.91
CA LEU A 54 -0.76 4.84 -9.23
C LEU A 54 -0.41 5.85 -10.34
N ASN A 55 -1.02 7.03 -10.32
CA ASN A 55 -0.72 8.09 -11.28
C ASN A 55 0.74 8.58 -11.17
N LEU A 56 1.29 8.64 -9.95
CA LEU A 56 2.70 8.96 -9.75
C LEU A 56 3.60 7.87 -10.32
N LEU A 57 3.29 6.61 -10.05
CA LEU A 57 4.05 5.46 -10.57
C LEU A 57 4.02 5.39 -12.10
N GLN A 58 2.87 5.68 -12.72
CA GLN A 58 2.72 5.70 -14.19
C GLN A 58 3.51 6.83 -14.86
N LYS A 59 3.80 7.92 -14.16
CA LYS A 59 4.66 9.00 -14.67
C LYS A 59 6.14 8.62 -14.66
N GLU A 60 6.51 7.60 -13.90
CA GLU A 60 7.87 7.08 -13.76
C GLU A 60 7.91 5.58 -14.15
N PRO A 61 7.76 5.25 -15.45
CA PRO A 61 7.65 3.86 -15.90
C PRO A 61 8.87 2.99 -15.54
N GLU A 62 10.02 3.61 -15.28
CA GLU A 62 11.24 2.95 -14.77
C GLU A 62 11.07 2.32 -13.38
N LEU A 63 10.11 2.80 -12.56
CA LEU A 63 9.81 2.26 -11.23
C LEU A 63 8.85 1.07 -11.26
N MET A 64 8.16 0.85 -12.38
CA MET A 64 7.14 -0.19 -12.51
C MET A 64 7.72 -1.61 -12.30
N PRO A 65 8.86 -1.99 -12.92
CA PRO A 65 9.46 -3.31 -12.70
C PRO A 65 9.90 -3.51 -11.26
N ALA A 66 10.47 -2.47 -10.63
CA ALA A 66 10.88 -2.51 -9.23
C ALA A 66 9.68 -2.71 -8.31
N MET A 67 8.57 -1.99 -8.55
CA MET A 67 7.34 -2.17 -7.79
C MET A 67 6.74 -3.58 -7.98
N GLN A 68 6.73 -4.10 -9.22
CA GLN A 68 6.29 -5.48 -9.51
C GLN A 68 7.12 -6.53 -8.77
N GLN A 69 8.43 -6.35 -8.70
CA GLN A 69 9.32 -7.25 -7.97
C GLN A 69 9.01 -7.26 -6.47
N VAL A 70 8.73 -6.08 -5.89
CA VAL A 70 8.43 -5.95 -4.45
C VAL A 70 7.07 -6.57 -4.10
N ILE A 71 6.04 -6.36 -4.91
CA ILE A 71 4.71 -6.93 -4.62
C ILE A 71 4.63 -8.45 -4.86
N ALA A 72 5.46 -8.98 -5.76
CA ALA A 72 5.51 -10.42 -6.07
C ALA A 72 6.15 -11.24 -4.94
N SER A 73 6.99 -10.61 -4.11
CA SER A 73 7.67 -11.26 -3.00
C SER A 73 6.97 -10.99 -1.65
N ASN A 74 6.92 -12.01 -0.78
CA ASN A 74 6.61 -11.81 0.64
C ASN A 74 7.82 -11.33 1.44
N GLU A 75 9.01 -11.42 0.85
CA GLU A 75 10.30 -11.15 1.49
C GLU A 75 10.94 -9.91 0.90
N LYS A 76 11.94 -9.39 1.61
CA LYS A 76 12.70 -8.22 1.16
C LYS A 76 13.43 -8.54 -0.14
N VAL A 77 13.31 -7.67 -1.13
CA VAL A 77 13.95 -7.82 -2.45
C VAL A 77 15.01 -6.76 -2.65
N GLU A 78 16.13 -7.15 -3.24
CA GLU A 78 17.13 -6.18 -3.69
C GLU A 78 16.62 -5.44 -4.92
N LEU A 79 16.69 -4.12 -4.86
CA LEU A 79 16.33 -3.20 -5.92
C LEU A 79 17.53 -2.32 -6.26
N ASP A 80 17.51 -1.75 -7.47
CA ASP A 80 18.38 -0.63 -7.79
C ASP A 80 18.21 0.51 -6.78
N ALA A 81 19.30 1.13 -6.34
CA ALA A 81 19.30 2.11 -5.27
C ALA A 81 18.44 3.34 -5.58
N ILE A 82 18.40 3.78 -6.84
CA ILE A 82 17.58 4.93 -7.26
C ILE A 82 16.11 4.55 -7.23
N ALA A 83 15.76 3.38 -7.77
CA ALA A 83 14.38 2.89 -7.75
C ALA A 83 13.88 2.66 -6.32
N ALA A 84 14.71 2.05 -5.46
CA ALA A 84 14.43 1.79 -4.06
C ALA A 84 14.13 3.09 -3.29
N TYR A 85 15.00 4.10 -3.44
CA TYR A 85 14.84 5.39 -2.79
C TYR A 85 13.61 6.16 -3.27
N LYS A 86 13.32 6.12 -4.58
CA LYS A 86 12.12 6.77 -5.14
C LYS A 86 10.83 6.12 -4.61
N LEU A 87 10.77 4.78 -4.61
CA LEU A 87 9.62 4.04 -4.07
C LEU A 87 9.43 4.29 -2.57
N GLU A 88 10.52 4.40 -1.80
CA GLU A 88 10.46 4.74 -0.37
C GLU A 88 9.98 6.18 -0.16
N SER A 89 10.44 7.11 -0.98
CA SER A 89 10.00 8.52 -0.94
C SER A 89 8.50 8.68 -1.27
N MET A 90 7.95 7.78 -2.09
CA MET A 90 6.50 7.68 -2.32
C MET A 90 5.73 7.01 -1.18
N GLY A 91 6.45 6.45 -0.19
CA GLY A 91 5.87 5.68 0.92
C GLY A 91 5.35 4.29 0.51
N LEU A 92 5.72 3.79 -0.67
CA LEU A 92 5.24 2.51 -1.20
C LEU A 92 6.00 1.31 -0.62
N VAL A 93 7.28 1.50 -0.34
CA VAL A 93 8.18 0.48 0.22
C VAL A 93 8.92 1.02 1.43
N GLN A 94 9.42 0.12 2.24
CA GLN A 94 10.36 0.42 3.32
C GLN A 94 11.72 -0.20 3.00
N LEU A 95 12.79 0.56 3.14
CA LEU A 95 14.14 0.05 2.96
C LEU A 95 14.68 -0.52 4.27
N ASN A 96 15.39 -1.64 4.13
CA ASN A 96 16.14 -2.30 5.19
C ASN A 96 17.53 -2.61 4.63
N GLY A 97 18.45 -1.65 4.74
CA GLY A 97 19.73 -1.72 4.04
C GLY A 97 19.51 -1.64 2.52
N ASN A 98 19.99 -2.64 1.79
CA ASN A 98 19.87 -2.71 0.32
C ASN A 98 18.59 -3.41 -0.16
N GLN A 99 17.70 -3.80 0.76
CA GLN A 99 16.50 -4.55 0.41
C GLN A 99 15.23 -3.74 0.70
N ALA A 100 14.25 -3.85 -0.18
CA ALA A 100 12.95 -3.20 -0.07
C ALA A 100 11.85 -4.22 0.22
N CYS A 101 10.86 -3.84 1.02
CA CYS A 101 9.61 -4.58 1.20
C CYS A 101 8.41 -3.63 1.08
N VAL A 102 7.25 -4.14 0.67
CA VAL A 102 6.02 -3.32 0.60
C VAL A 102 5.70 -2.74 1.98
N MET A 103 5.30 -1.47 2.03
CA MET A 103 5.00 -0.79 3.28
C MET A 103 3.78 -1.38 4.02
N CYS A 104 2.76 -1.83 3.30
CA CYS A 104 1.56 -2.43 3.87
C CYS A 104 0.80 -3.33 2.90
N GLU A 105 -0.07 -4.19 3.44
CA GLU A 105 -0.85 -5.14 2.64
C GLU A 105 -1.83 -4.43 1.69
N LEU A 106 -2.37 -3.26 2.07
CA LEU A 106 -3.22 -2.45 1.22
C LEU A 106 -2.55 -2.13 -0.13
N TYR A 107 -1.29 -1.67 -0.10
CA TYR A 107 -0.55 -1.35 -1.31
C TYR A 107 -0.27 -2.61 -2.10
N ARG A 108 0.13 -3.68 -1.44
CA ARG A 108 0.36 -4.97 -2.09
C ARG A 108 -0.86 -5.42 -2.88
N LEU A 109 -2.02 -5.54 -2.23
CA LEU A 109 -3.26 -5.99 -2.85
C LEU A 109 -3.69 -5.09 -4.01
N TYR A 110 -3.61 -3.78 -3.84
CA TYR A 110 -4.01 -2.83 -4.87
C TYR A 110 -3.07 -2.88 -6.08
N PHE A 111 -1.76 -2.76 -5.88
CA PHE A 111 -0.80 -2.74 -6.98
C PHE A 111 -0.66 -4.11 -7.64
N SER A 112 -0.85 -5.22 -6.93
CA SER A 112 -0.94 -6.54 -7.58
C SER A 112 -2.10 -6.61 -8.57
N GLN A 113 -3.25 -5.98 -8.29
CA GLN A 113 -4.36 -5.96 -9.24
C GLN A 113 -4.12 -5.01 -10.42
N GLN A 114 -3.47 -3.88 -10.19
CA GLN A 114 -3.23 -2.88 -11.24
C GLN A 114 -2.03 -3.20 -12.13
N LEU A 115 -1.00 -3.86 -11.57
CA LEU A 115 0.28 -4.14 -12.24
C LEU A 115 0.42 -5.59 -12.72
N ALA A 116 -0.55 -6.48 -12.44
CA ALA A 116 -0.60 -7.83 -13.02
C ALA A 116 -1.12 -7.86 -14.47
N LYS A 117 -1.23 -6.69 -15.12
CA LYS A 117 -1.60 -6.54 -16.53
C LYS A 117 -0.40 -6.38 -17.43
#